data_AF-A0A9W9YAG0-F1
#
_entry.id   AF-A0A9W9YAG0-F1
#
_cell.length_a   1.000
_cell.length_b   1.000
_cell.length_c   1.000
_cell.angle_alpha   90.00
_cell.angle_beta   90.00
_cell.angle_gamma   90.00
#
_symmetry.space_group_name_H-M   'P 1'
#
loop_
_entity.id
_entity.type
_entity.pdbx_description
1 polymer ?
#
loop_
_entity_poly.entity_id
_entity_poly.type
_entity_poly.pdbx_seq_one_letter_code
_entity_poly.pdbx_strand_id
1 'polypeptide(L)'
;MTGVSKGLNLSLADTILPQHISTTCQRFVRVSIAQDKHGNVFHGRNLDYSFFGCVLRNTSFISNFQSKGKVKYTGVTFAGQVGLLTAQQPNGVTITLDERDQGFLWENIFEAIFNKNAMPITFLIRDVISTEGMDFEHAVKTLSQVPLIADGYLIVGGVNVGEGAVVTRNRESTADVWNLTSDATKSPWFLVETNYDHWTTPPPSDDRRHPAEKALNKLTQEKLTAESLFNVLSIHPVLKQPNSVHNNHASEKS
;
A
#
# COMPACT_ATOMS: atom_id res chain seq x y z
N MET A 1 -19.04 7.52 -6.12
CA MET A 1 -18.90 8.93 -5.70
C MET A 1 -20.25 9.64 -5.61
N THR A 2 -21.10 9.66 -6.64
CA THR A 2 -22.45 10.28 -6.56
C THR A 2 -23.30 9.80 -5.37
N GLY A 3 -23.26 8.50 -5.02
CA GLY A 3 -23.93 7.98 -3.83
C GLY A 3 -23.36 8.51 -2.52
N VAL A 4 -22.03 8.69 -2.44
CA VAL A 4 -21.36 9.30 -1.28
C VAL A 4 -21.77 10.77 -1.16
N SER A 5 -21.74 11.53 -2.27
CA SER A 5 -22.15 12.93 -2.31
C SER A 5 -23.59 13.12 -1.80
N LYS A 6 -24.52 12.29 -2.29
CA LYS A 6 -25.92 12.31 -1.84
C LYS A 6 -26.05 11.91 -0.36
N GLY A 7 -25.37 10.85 0.06
CA GLY A 7 -25.46 10.33 1.43
C GLY A 7 -24.86 11.27 2.49
N LEU A 8 -23.83 12.04 2.14
CA LEU A 8 -23.16 12.99 3.02
C LEU A 8 -23.63 14.44 2.82
N ASN A 9 -24.57 14.69 1.91
CA ASN A 9 -25.03 16.02 1.52
C ASN A 9 -23.89 16.97 1.10
N LEU A 10 -22.97 16.45 0.29
CA LEU A 10 -21.82 17.18 -0.26
C LEU A 10 -22.00 17.41 -1.76
N SER A 11 -21.34 18.45 -2.30
CA SER A 11 -21.25 18.57 -3.76
C SER A 11 -20.42 17.43 -4.35
N LEU A 12 -20.64 17.12 -5.63
CA LEU A 12 -19.84 16.11 -6.32
C LEU A 12 -18.36 16.50 -6.36
N ALA A 13 -18.06 17.79 -6.54
CA ALA A 13 -16.71 18.33 -6.52
C ALA A 13 -16.03 18.11 -5.16
N ASP A 14 -16.73 18.41 -4.06
CA ASP A 14 -16.24 18.19 -2.69
C ASP A 14 -16.06 16.71 -2.34
N THR A 15 -16.66 15.81 -3.12
CA THR A 15 -16.49 14.36 -2.96
C THR A 15 -15.32 13.81 -3.79
N ILE A 16 -15.06 14.39 -4.97
CA ILE A 16 -14.01 13.95 -5.89
C ILE A 16 -12.65 14.48 -5.45
N LEU A 17 -12.55 15.78 -5.12
CA LEU A 17 -11.29 16.43 -4.83
C LEU A 17 -10.50 15.74 -3.69
N PRO A 18 -11.12 15.31 -2.57
CA PRO A 18 -10.41 14.58 -1.53
C PRO A 18 -9.86 13.22 -1.97
N GLN A 19 -10.45 12.55 -2.97
CA GLN A 19 -9.94 11.26 -3.46
C GLN A 19 -8.54 11.43 -4.04
N HIS A 20 -8.32 12.51 -4.79
CA HIS A 20 -7.04 12.82 -5.44
C HIS A 20 -6.04 13.45 -4.46
N ILE A 21 -6.50 14.28 -3.52
CA ILE A 21 -5.63 14.85 -2.49
C ILE A 21 -5.15 13.79 -1.49
N SER A 22 -6.01 12.82 -1.16
CA SER A 22 -5.67 11.76 -0.19
C SER A 22 -4.46 10.94 -0.63
N THR A 23 -4.24 10.76 -1.94
CA THR A 23 -3.14 9.98 -2.51
C THR A 23 -1.83 10.76 -2.60
N THR A 24 -1.88 12.09 -2.49
CA THR A 24 -0.76 13.02 -2.69
C THR A 24 -0.40 13.79 -1.41
N CYS A 25 -0.88 13.35 -0.27
CA CYS A 25 -0.59 13.91 1.05
C CYS A 25 -0.23 12.81 2.07
N GLN A 26 0.10 11.62 1.57
CA GLN A 26 0.44 10.43 2.35
C GLN A 26 1.91 10.43 2.74
N ARG A 27 2.27 11.37 3.60
CA ARG A 27 3.68 11.70 3.78
C ARG A 27 4.52 10.59 4.37
N PHE A 28 3.92 9.63 5.08
CA PHE A 28 4.69 8.54 5.66
C PHE A 28 3.88 7.25 5.54
N VAL A 29 4.34 6.37 4.68
CA VAL A 29 3.79 5.03 4.58
C VAL A 29 4.96 4.07 4.68
N ARG A 30 4.69 2.94 5.30
CA ARG A 30 5.68 1.91 5.57
C ARG A 30 4.92 0.63 5.35
N VAL A 31 5.50 -0.32 4.64
CA VAL A 31 5.96 -1.58 5.24
C VAL A 31 6.38 -2.59 4.20
N SER A 32 7.24 -3.44 4.73
CA SER A 32 7.77 -4.65 4.17
C SER A 32 6.79 -5.78 3.91
N ILE A 33 6.97 -6.33 2.71
CA ILE A 33 6.71 -7.73 2.46
C ILE A 33 7.89 -8.57 2.93
N ALA A 34 7.62 -9.69 3.58
CA ALA A 34 8.63 -10.60 4.07
C ALA A 34 8.18 -12.06 3.91
N GLN A 35 9.14 -12.97 3.81
CA GLN A 35 8.90 -14.38 3.61
C GLN A 35 9.70 -15.22 4.60
N ASP A 36 9.06 -16.19 5.24
CA ASP A 36 9.72 -17.10 6.18
C ASP A 36 10.48 -18.23 5.47
N LYS A 37 11.18 -19.07 6.22
CA LYS A 37 11.91 -20.24 5.68
C LYS A 37 10.99 -21.32 5.09
N HIS A 38 9.70 -21.32 5.42
CA HIS A 38 8.72 -22.25 4.88
C HIS A 38 8.07 -21.72 3.60
N GLY A 39 8.42 -20.50 3.18
CA GLY A 39 7.86 -19.87 2.00
C GLY A 39 6.52 -19.17 2.21
N ASN A 40 6.10 -18.94 3.47
CA ASN A 40 4.92 -18.13 3.76
C ASN A 40 5.25 -16.65 3.59
N VAL A 41 4.40 -15.92 2.88
CA VAL A 41 4.51 -14.47 2.66
C VAL A 41 3.69 -13.72 3.71
N PHE A 42 4.27 -12.68 4.28
CA PHE A 42 3.68 -11.78 5.26
C PHE A 42 3.74 -10.34 4.76
N HIS A 43 2.61 -9.66 4.81
CA HIS A 43 2.48 -8.28 4.34
C HIS A 43 1.84 -7.45 5.45
N GLY A 44 2.62 -6.52 6.01
CA GLY A 44 2.12 -5.55 6.98
C GLY A 44 2.01 -4.16 6.38
N ARG A 45 1.41 -3.20 7.10
CA ARG A 45 1.63 -1.76 6.88
C ARG A 45 1.25 -0.80 7.99
N ASN A 46 2.01 0.30 8.08
CA ASN A 46 1.66 1.53 8.78
C ASN A 46 1.23 2.59 7.75
N LEU A 47 0.11 3.26 8.03
CA LEU A 47 -0.35 4.40 7.25
C LEU A 47 -0.32 5.65 8.12
N ASP A 48 0.44 6.67 7.74
CA ASP A 48 0.55 7.93 8.47
C ASP A 48 0.05 9.13 7.65
N TYR A 49 -0.54 10.09 8.35
CA TYR A 49 -0.97 11.37 7.78
C TYR A 49 -0.59 12.52 8.72
N SER A 50 0.17 13.50 8.22
CA SER A 50 0.69 14.60 9.05
C SER A 50 -0.32 15.69 9.36
N PHE A 51 -1.25 16.00 8.43
CA PHE A 51 -2.17 17.15 8.58
C PHE A 51 -3.57 16.79 9.06
N PHE A 52 -4.07 15.60 8.68
CA PHE A 52 -5.43 15.14 9.01
C PHE A 52 -5.45 13.86 9.84
N GLY A 53 -4.32 13.45 10.42
CA GLY A 53 -4.17 12.14 11.07
C GLY A 53 -5.21 11.86 12.18
N CYS A 54 -5.59 12.86 12.97
CA CYS A 54 -6.60 12.71 14.03
C CYS A 54 -8.01 12.47 13.46
N VAL A 55 -8.40 13.16 12.40
CA VAL A 55 -9.70 13.00 11.75
C VAL A 55 -9.74 11.66 11.01
N LEU A 56 -8.68 11.35 10.27
CA LEU A 56 -8.56 10.12 9.51
C LEU A 56 -8.58 8.88 10.40
N ARG A 57 -8.02 8.95 11.61
CA ARG A 57 -8.09 7.84 12.59
C ARG A 57 -9.53 7.53 13.00
N ASN A 58 -10.36 8.56 13.16
CA ASN A 58 -11.76 8.40 13.56
C ASN A 58 -12.68 7.99 12.39
N THR A 59 -12.23 8.19 11.15
CA THR A 59 -13.01 7.85 9.95
C THR A 59 -12.51 6.60 9.22
N SER A 60 -11.48 5.96 9.73
CA SER A 60 -10.95 4.72 9.17
C SER A 60 -11.79 3.52 9.55
N PHE A 61 -11.97 2.61 8.60
CA PHE A 61 -12.65 1.36 8.83
C PHE A 61 -12.15 0.26 7.89
N ILE A 62 -12.39 -0.98 8.32
CA ILE A 62 -12.21 -2.17 7.49
C ILE A 62 -13.51 -2.40 6.73
N SER A 63 -13.43 -2.45 5.41
CA SER A 63 -14.56 -2.72 4.52
C SER A 63 -14.45 -4.12 3.94
N ASN A 64 -15.43 -4.97 4.24
CA ASN A 64 -15.59 -6.29 3.62
C ASN A 64 -16.52 -6.17 2.41
N PHE A 65 -15.96 -6.28 1.21
CA PHE A 65 -16.73 -6.20 -0.03
C PHE A 65 -17.27 -7.58 -0.37
N GLN A 66 -18.60 -7.69 -0.43
CA GLN A 66 -19.29 -8.97 -0.54
C GLN A 66 -20.06 -9.10 -1.85
N SER A 67 -20.11 -10.31 -2.38
CA SER A 67 -20.99 -10.70 -3.47
C SER A 67 -21.66 -12.02 -3.10
N LYS A 68 -22.99 -12.09 -3.22
CA LYS A 68 -23.80 -13.27 -2.85
C LYS A 68 -23.52 -13.77 -1.42
N GLY A 69 -23.37 -12.84 -0.47
CA GLY A 69 -23.14 -13.13 0.96
C GLY A 69 -21.74 -13.67 1.30
N LYS A 70 -20.78 -13.66 0.36
CA LYS A 70 -19.39 -14.05 0.60
C LYS A 70 -18.47 -12.85 0.42
N VAL A 71 -17.49 -12.70 1.31
CA VAL A 71 -16.42 -11.70 1.17
C VAL A 71 -15.58 -12.07 -0.05
N LYS A 72 -15.45 -11.11 -0.98
CA LYS A 72 -14.63 -11.24 -2.18
C LYS A 72 -13.27 -10.60 -2.00
N TYR A 73 -13.21 -9.47 -1.31
CA TYR A 73 -11.99 -8.79 -0.91
C TYR A 73 -12.26 -7.88 0.30
N THR A 74 -11.20 -7.54 1.01
CA THR A 74 -11.23 -6.63 2.16
C THR A 74 -10.29 -5.47 1.89
N GLY A 75 -10.66 -4.28 2.35
CA GLY A 75 -9.78 -3.13 2.29
C GLY A 75 -9.89 -2.23 3.51
N VAL A 76 -8.82 -1.50 3.80
CA VAL A 76 -8.81 -0.45 4.81
C VAL A 76 -8.86 0.90 4.10
N THR A 77 -9.84 1.72 4.47
CA THR A 77 -10.10 3.01 3.83
C THR A 77 -10.74 3.97 4.82
N PHE A 78 -11.01 5.21 4.37
CA PHE A 78 -11.61 6.27 5.15
C PHE A 78 -13.06 6.52 4.73
N ALA A 79 -13.89 7.05 5.63
CA ALA A 79 -15.26 7.44 5.32
C ALA A 79 -15.29 8.44 4.17
N GLY A 80 -16.04 8.12 3.12
CA GLY A 80 -16.12 8.92 1.90
C GLY A 80 -15.11 8.55 0.81
N GLN A 81 -14.03 7.82 1.13
CA GLN A 81 -13.06 7.33 0.14
C GLN A 81 -13.58 6.08 -0.57
N VAL A 82 -13.53 6.09 -1.90
CA VAL A 82 -14.01 4.95 -2.71
C VAL A 82 -12.87 4.06 -3.22
N GLY A 83 -11.66 4.59 -3.34
CA GLY A 83 -10.47 3.80 -3.61
C GLY A 83 -9.95 3.07 -2.36
N LEU A 84 -8.95 2.21 -2.56
CA LEU A 84 -8.30 1.46 -1.49
C LEU A 84 -6.80 1.78 -1.43
N LEU A 85 -6.27 1.82 -0.20
CA LEU A 85 -4.85 2.06 0.08
C LEU A 85 -4.15 0.81 0.60
N THR A 86 -4.95 -0.08 1.19
CA THR A 86 -4.54 -1.35 1.76
C THR A 86 -5.68 -2.30 1.44
N ALA A 87 -5.40 -3.36 0.71
CA ALA A 87 -6.41 -4.29 0.26
C ALA A 87 -5.86 -5.72 0.22
N GLN A 88 -6.76 -6.68 0.41
CA GLN A 88 -6.45 -8.10 0.29
C GLN A 88 -7.60 -8.82 -0.41
N GLN A 89 -7.24 -9.73 -1.31
CA GLN A 89 -8.13 -10.72 -1.88
C GLN A 89 -7.75 -12.07 -1.27
N PRO A 90 -8.68 -12.73 -0.55
CA PRO A 90 -8.39 -14.03 0.07
C PRO A 90 -7.84 -15.04 -0.94
N ASN A 91 -6.73 -15.69 -0.59
CA ASN A 91 -6.03 -16.68 -1.41
C ASN A 91 -5.58 -16.15 -2.79
N GLY A 92 -5.32 -14.86 -2.90
CA GLY A 92 -4.89 -14.22 -4.14
C GLY A 92 -3.71 -13.29 -3.90
N VAL A 93 -4.00 -12.02 -3.66
CA VAL A 93 -2.97 -10.99 -3.47
C VAL A 93 -3.34 -10.00 -2.37
N THR A 94 -2.30 -9.38 -1.82
CA THR A 94 -2.35 -8.23 -0.92
C THR A 94 -1.66 -7.05 -1.57
N ILE A 95 -2.25 -5.85 -1.49
CA ILE A 95 -1.70 -4.64 -2.12
C ILE A 95 -1.73 -3.47 -1.14
N THR A 96 -0.62 -2.75 -1.04
CA THR A 96 -0.50 -1.51 -0.28
C THR A 96 0.14 -0.40 -1.12
N LEU A 97 -0.27 0.86 -0.86
CA LEU A 97 0.21 2.05 -1.58
C LEU A 97 1.02 2.99 -0.71
N ASP A 98 2.27 3.22 -1.06
CA ASP A 98 3.11 4.23 -0.42
C ASP A 98 3.35 5.41 -1.37
N GLU A 99 3.35 6.64 -0.85
CA GLU A 99 3.54 7.85 -1.65
C GLU A 99 4.98 7.97 -2.17
N ARG A 100 5.12 8.32 -3.45
CA ARG A 100 6.38 8.69 -4.10
C ARG A 100 6.32 10.15 -4.50
N ASP A 101 6.89 11.04 -3.69
CA ASP A 101 6.89 12.47 -3.95
C ASP A 101 8.05 12.85 -4.90
N GLN A 102 7.73 13.08 -6.18
CA GLN A 102 8.68 13.47 -7.23
C GLN A 102 8.27 14.76 -7.97
N GLY A 103 7.24 15.47 -7.48
CA GLY A 103 6.67 16.62 -8.18
C GLY A 103 5.72 17.43 -7.32
N PHE A 104 5.08 18.44 -7.89
CA PHE A 104 4.18 19.29 -7.12
C PHE A 104 2.74 18.78 -7.14
N LEU A 105 2.03 18.97 -6.02
CA LEU A 105 0.61 18.63 -5.87
C LEU A 105 -0.28 19.16 -7.02
N TRP A 106 0.00 20.36 -7.52
CA TRP A 106 -0.79 20.96 -8.59
C TRP A 106 -0.66 20.21 -9.91
N GLU A 107 0.51 19.67 -10.25
CA GLU A 107 0.71 18.87 -11.47
C GLU A 107 -0.14 17.59 -11.44
N ASN A 108 -0.22 16.93 -10.28
CA ASN A 108 -1.09 15.76 -10.09
C ASN A 108 -2.58 16.12 -10.23
N ILE A 109 -2.99 17.30 -9.74
CA ILE A 109 -4.36 17.80 -9.90
C ILE A 109 -4.66 18.13 -11.37
N PHE A 110 -3.71 18.74 -12.09
CA PHE A 110 -3.84 19.00 -13.52
C PHE A 110 -3.99 17.69 -14.31
N GLU A 111 -3.13 16.70 -14.08
CA GLU A 111 -3.29 15.36 -14.69
C GLU A 111 -4.65 14.74 -14.37
N ALA A 112 -5.08 14.79 -13.11
CA ALA A 112 -6.36 14.23 -12.69
C ALA A 112 -7.57 14.83 -13.43
N ILE A 113 -7.49 16.11 -13.79
CA ILE A 113 -8.58 16.83 -14.46
C ILE A 113 -8.53 16.63 -15.98
N PHE A 114 -7.34 16.62 -16.59
CA PHE A 114 -7.20 16.70 -18.04
C PHE A 114 -6.83 15.37 -18.71
N ASN A 115 -6.17 14.45 -18.02
CA ASN A 115 -5.75 13.17 -18.57
C ASN A 115 -6.80 12.09 -18.29
N LYS A 116 -7.72 11.92 -19.23
CA LYS A 116 -8.82 10.93 -19.13
C LYS A 116 -8.34 9.47 -19.17
N ASN A 117 -7.09 9.22 -19.54
CA ASN A 117 -6.53 7.88 -19.64
C ASN A 117 -5.77 7.47 -18.37
N ALA A 118 -5.44 8.42 -17.48
CA ALA A 118 -4.75 8.17 -16.23
C ALA A 118 -5.73 7.84 -15.10
N MET A 119 -5.40 6.81 -14.33
CA MET A 119 -6.23 6.35 -13.21
C MET A 119 -5.67 6.80 -11.86
N PRO A 120 -6.50 7.17 -10.87
CA PRO A 120 -6.05 7.31 -9.49
C PRO A 120 -5.51 5.96 -8.97
N ILE A 121 -4.34 5.95 -8.33
CA ILE A 121 -3.70 4.71 -7.88
C ILE A 121 -4.62 3.90 -6.94
N THR A 122 -5.37 4.57 -6.07
CA THR A 122 -6.31 3.92 -5.15
C THR A 122 -7.48 3.24 -5.86
N PHE A 123 -7.84 3.70 -7.07
CA PHE A 123 -8.89 3.08 -7.87
C PHE A 123 -8.31 1.86 -8.60
N LEU A 124 -7.08 1.97 -9.12
CA LEU A 124 -6.36 0.84 -9.70
C LEU A 124 -6.24 -0.32 -8.70
N ILE A 125 -5.85 -0.05 -7.45
CA ILE A 125 -5.75 -1.07 -6.41
C ILE A 125 -7.11 -1.76 -6.19
N ARG A 126 -8.19 -0.98 -6.16
CA ARG A 126 -9.54 -1.52 -6.00
C ARG A 126 -9.96 -2.37 -7.19
N ASP A 127 -9.63 -1.95 -8.41
CA ASP A 127 -9.95 -2.71 -9.63
C ASP A 127 -9.21 -4.04 -9.65
N VAL A 128 -7.91 -4.04 -9.36
CA VAL A 128 -7.08 -5.26 -9.27
C VAL A 128 -7.63 -6.21 -8.21
N ILE A 129 -7.82 -5.75 -6.97
CA ILE A 129 -8.25 -6.62 -5.87
C ILE A 129 -9.69 -7.13 -6.02
N SER A 130 -10.52 -6.45 -6.80
CA SER A 130 -11.89 -6.85 -7.07
C SER A 130 -12.03 -7.89 -8.18
N THR A 131 -10.95 -8.12 -8.94
CA THR A 131 -10.93 -9.09 -10.04
C THR A 131 -10.89 -10.51 -9.47
N GLU A 132 -11.86 -11.34 -9.85
CA GLU A 132 -11.96 -12.70 -9.34
C GLU A 132 -10.78 -13.57 -9.80
N GLY A 133 -10.10 -14.23 -8.86
CA GLY A 133 -8.96 -15.09 -9.16
C GLY A 133 -7.69 -14.34 -9.55
N MET A 134 -7.51 -13.09 -9.11
CA MET A 134 -6.26 -12.35 -9.31
C MET A 134 -5.10 -13.09 -8.65
N ASP A 135 -4.03 -13.32 -9.41
CA ASP A 135 -2.76 -13.85 -8.92
C ASP A 135 -1.68 -12.76 -8.90
N PHE A 136 -0.54 -13.10 -8.28
CA PHE A 136 0.57 -12.18 -8.08
C PHE A 136 1.14 -11.63 -9.40
N GLU A 137 1.37 -12.48 -10.39
CA GLU A 137 1.99 -12.07 -11.66
C GLU A 137 1.08 -11.12 -12.44
N HIS A 138 -0.21 -11.45 -12.53
CA HIS A 138 -1.20 -10.59 -13.17
C HIS A 138 -1.34 -9.26 -12.43
N ALA A 139 -1.37 -9.27 -11.09
CA ALA A 139 -1.43 -8.04 -10.29
C ALA A 139 -0.22 -7.15 -10.55
N VAL A 140 1.01 -7.68 -10.43
CA VAL A 140 2.25 -6.91 -10.67
C VAL A 140 2.28 -6.36 -12.09
N LYS A 141 1.89 -7.16 -13.09
CA LYS A 141 1.84 -6.72 -14.49
C LYS A 141 0.86 -5.57 -14.68
N THR A 142 -0.37 -5.69 -14.20
CA THR A 142 -1.39 -4.62 -14.31
C THR A 142 -0.92 -3.36 -13.58
N LEU A 143 -0.40 -3.51 -12.36
CA LEU A 143 0.13 -2.42 -11.55
C LEU A 143 1.38 -1.76 -12.16
N SER A 144 2.08 -2.42 -13.09
CA SER A 144 3.26 -1.88 -13.79
C SER A 144 2.91 -1.12 -15.08
N GLN A 145 1.74 -1.39 -15.68
CA GLN A 145 1.44 -0.97 -17.05
C GLN A 145 0.38 0.14 -17.14
N VAL A 146 -0.55 0.21 -16.19
CA VAL A 146 -1.66 1.16 -16.26
C VAL A 146 -1.16 2.60 -16.00
N PRO A 147 -1.48 3.58 -16.87
CA PRO A 147 -1.17 4.99 -16.62
C PRO A 147 -1.81 5.54 -15.35
N LEU A 148 -1.04 6.31 -14.58
CA LEU A 148 -1.40 6.84 -13.27
C LEU A 148 -1.37 8.36 -13.24
N ILE A 149 -2.22 8.94 -12.40
CA ILE A 149 -2.27 10.40 -12.17
C ILE A 149 -1.04 10.89 -11.38
N ALA A 150 -0.46 10.02 -10.56
CA ALA A 150 0.66 10.33 -9.70
C ALA A 150 1.63 9.14 -9.62
N ASP A 151 2.82 9.43 -9.14
CA ASP A 151 3.83 8.42 -8.81
C ASP A 151 3.45 7.70 -7.52
N GLY A 152 3.96 6.49 -7.32
CA GLY A 152 3.74 5.73 -6.09
C GLY A 152 4.55 4.45 -6.03
N TYR A 153 4.65 3.89 -4.83
CA TYR A 153 5.16 2.54 -4.62
C TYR A 153 3.99 1.61 -4.34
N LEU A 154 3.87 0.56 -5.14
CA LEU A 154 2.83 -0.47 -4.98
C LEU A 154 3.51 -1.73 -4.46
N ILE A 155 3.29 -2.04 -3.18
CA ILE A 155 3.82 -3.25 -2.56
C ILE A 155 2.75 -4.34 -2.73
N VAL A 156 3.17 -5.48 -3.28
CA VAL A 156 2.28 -6.59 -3.64
C VAL A 156 2.80 -7.85 -2.98
N GLY A 157 1.93 -8.61 -2.33
CA GLY A 157 2.21 -9.98 -1.88
C GLY A 157 1.24 -10.97 -2.48
N GLY A 158 1.74 -12.16 -2.77
CA GLY A 158 0.93 -13.32 -3.17
C GLY A 158 1.04 -14.45 -2.17
N VAL A 159 0.55 -15.62 -2.59
CA VAL A 159 0.37 -16.81 -1.76
C VAL A 159 1.56 -17.78 -1.84
N ASN A 160 2.43 -17.64 -2.85
CA ASN A 160 3.52 -18.58 -3.11
C ASN A 160 4.91 -18.01 -2.77
N VAL A 161 5.89 -18.92 -2.72
CA VAL A 161 7.30 -18.58 -2.51
C VAL A 161 7.81 -17.63 -3.59
N GLY A 162 8.40 -16.52 -3.17
CA GLY A 162 8.93 -15.45 -4.02
C GLY A 162 7.88 -14.45 -4.46
N GLU A 163 6.60 -14.65 -4.15
CA GLU A 163 5.52 -13.72 -4.51
C GLU A 163 5.47 -12.53 -3.54
N GLY A 164 6.51 -11.70 -3.62
CA GLY A 164 6.50 -10.37 -3.03
C GLY A 164 7.29 -9.39 -3.85
N ALA A 165 6.70 -8.22 -4.12
CA ALA A 165 7.31 -7.19 -4.94
C ALA A 165 7.00 -5.78 -4.45
N VAL A 166 7.92 -4.86 -4.74
CA VAL A 166 7.70 -3.42 -4.71
C VAL A 166 7.77 -2.92 -6.15
N VAL A 167 6.65 -2.41 -6.66
CA VAL A 167 6.57 -1.79 -7.99
C VAL A 167 6.71 -0.28 -7.82
N THR A 168 7.85 0.26 -8.24
CA THR A 168 8.11 1.71 -8.22
C THR A 168 7.56 2.34 -9.48
N ARG A 169 6.51 3.16 -9.36
CA ARG A 169 5.79 3.75 -10.48
C ARG A 169 6.06 5.23 -10.67
N ASN A 170 6.31 5.59 -11.93
CA ASN A 170 6.01 6.91 -12.47
C ASN A 170 4.58 6.92 -13.04
N ARG A 171 4.04 8.10 -13.36
CA ARG A 171 2.75 8.27 -14.07
C ARG A 171 2.59 7.32 -15.26
N GLU A 172 3.53 7.34 -16.21
CA GLU A 172 3.39 6.61 -17.49
C GLU A 172 4.32 5.39 -17.61
N SER A 173 5.12 5.10 -16.58
CA SER A 173 6.11 4.01 -16.65
C SER A 173 6.38 3.36 -15.29
N THR A 174 7.01 2.20 -15.34
CA THR A 174 7.58 1.55 -14.16
C THR A 174 9.07 1.85 -14.11
N ALA A 175 9.53 2.42 -13.00
CA ALA A 175 10.93 2.72 -12.78
C ALA A 175 11.71 1.47 -12.36
N ASP A 176 11.11 0.63 -11.52
CA ASP A 176 11.69 -0.63 -11.07
C ASP A 176 10.62 -1.61 -10.54
N VAL A 177 10.94 -2.91 -10.56
CA VAL A 177 10.19 -3.95 -9.85
C VAL A 177 11.17 -4.74 -8.99
N TRP A 178 11.17 -4.46 -7.69
CA TRP A 178 12.04 -5.11 -6.72
C TRP A 178 11.34 -6.33 -6.12
N ASN A 179 11.89 -7.52 -6.31
CA ASN A 179 11.24 -8.79 -5.92
C ASN A 179 11.95 -9.47 -4.74
N LEU A 180 11.17 -10.23 -3.96
CA LEU A 180 11.69 -11.26 -3.08
C LEU A 180 12.41 -12.35 -3.89
N THR A 181 13.29 -13.09 -3.22
CA THR A 181 13.87 -14.27 -3.86
C THR A 181 12.84 -15.39 -4.02
N SER A 182 12.91 -16.10 -5.14
CA SER A 182 12.12 -17.32 -5.39
C SER A 182 12.61 -18.52 -4.58
N ASP A 183 13.72 -18.39 -3.85
CA ASP A 183 14.27 -19.42 -2.96
C ASP A 183 14.10 -18.96 -1.51
N ALA A 184 13.15 -19.55 -0.78
CA ALA A 184 12.86 -19.19 0.62
C ALA A 184 14.04 -19.30 1.57
N THR A 185 15.15 -19.93 1.17
CA THR A 185 16.34 -20.03 2.02
C THR A 185 17.35 -18.90 1.79
N LYS A 186 17.16 -18.08 0.74
CA LYS A 186 18.09 -17.02 0.32
C LYS A 186 17.56 -15.62 0.62
N SER A 187 18.41 -14.62 0.36
CA SER A 187 18.06 -13.20 0.40
C SER A 187 17.77 -12.66 -1.00
N PRO A 188 16.97 -11.58 -1.15
CA PRO A 188 16.25 -10.89 -0.07
C PRO A 188 14.99 -11.66 0.36
N TRP A 189 14.85 -11.90 1.67
CA TRP A 189 13.66 -12.51 2.27
C TRP A 189 12.68 -11.48 2.84
N PHE A 190 13.04 -10.20 2.78
CA PHE A 190 12.14 -9.07 3.00
C PHE A 190 12.49 -7.94 2.04
N LEU A 191 11.53 -7.08 1.74
CA LEU A 191 11.73 -5.80 1.04
C LEU A 191 11.21 -4.72 1.98
N VAL A 192 11.92 -3.60 2.17
CA VAL A 192 11.42 -2.49 3.00
C VAL A 192 11.26 -1.25 2.13
N GLU A 193 10.00 -0.95 1.78
CA GLU A 193 9.66 0.32 1.14
C GLU A 193 9.06 1.31 2.15
N THR A 194 9.38 2.58 1.95
CA THR A 194 8.84 3.71 2.70
C THR A 194 8.36 4.78 1.72
N ASN A 195 9.11 5.87 1.52
CA ASN A 195 8.71 6.97 0.63
C ASN A 195 9.85 7.50 -0.25
N TYR A 196 10.87 6.69 -0.51
CA TYR A 196 12.03 7.07 -1.31
C TYR A 196 12.55 5.85 -2.05
N ASP A 197 13.10 6.05 -3.24
CA ASP A 197 13.53 4.93 -4.08
C ASP A 197 14.53 4.01 -3.35
N HIS A 198 14.38 2.70 -3.49
CA HIS A 198 15.19 1.72 -2.73
C HIS A 198 16.69 1.78 -3.07
N TRP A 199 17.03 2.19 -4.29
CA TRP A 199 18.41 2.42 -4.75
C TRP A 199 19.01 3.76 -4.30
N THR A 200 18.28 4.56 -3.51
CA THR A 200 18.74 5.86 -2.99
C THR A 200 18.94 5.82 -1.48
N THR A 201 19.77 6.74 -0.98
CA THR A 201 19.97 6.92 0.45
C THR A 201 18.75 7.60 1.07
N PRO A 202 18.19 7.07 2.19
CA PRO A 202 17.14 7.75 2.94
C PRO A 202 17.53 9.19 3.30
N PRO A 203 16.60 10.16 3.23
CA PRO A 203 16.87 11.51 3.69
C PRO A 203 17.21 11.50 5.20
N PRO A 204 18.25 12.21 5.67
CA PRO A 204 18.65 12.19 7.09
C PRO A 204 17.55 12.64 8.06
N SER A 205 16.60 13.45 7.59
CA SER A 205 15.45 13.92 8.36
C SER A 205 14.33 12.87 8.51
N ASP A 206 14.34 11.79 7.73
CA ASP A 206 13.31 10.76 7.71
C ASP A 206 13.85 9.35 7.34
N ASP A 207 14.87 8.90 8.06
CA ASP A 207 15.39 7.54 7.91
C ASP A 207 14.61 6.51 8.74
N ARG A 208 13.60 5.92 8.09
CA ARG A 208 12.75 4.87 8.65
C ARG A 208 13.07 3.48 8.08
N ARG A 209 13.69 3.40 6.90
CA ARG A 209 14.09 2.14 6.27
C ARG A 209 15.16 1.42 7.09
N HIS A 210 16.28 2.07 7.42
CA HIS A 210 17.36 1.38 8.12
C HIS A 210 16.95 0.85 9.51
N PRO A 211 16.16 1.57 10.34
CA PRO A 211 15.64 0.99 11.58
C PRO A 211 14.77 -0.26 11.37
N ALA A 212 13.92 -0.28 10.34
CA ALA A 212 13.08 -1.42 10.02
C ALA A 212 13.91 -2.62 9.52
N GLU A 213 14.85 -2.40 8.61
CA GLU A 213 15.77 -3.42 8.12
C GLU A 213 16.63 -3.99 9.26
N LYS A 214 17.13 -3.13 10.14
CA LYS A 214 17.89 -3.54 11.33
C LYS A 214 17.04 -4.41 12.26
N ALA A 215 15.77 -4.07 12.45
CA ALA A 215 14.84 -4.85 13.26
C ALA A 215 14.53 -6.21 12.63
N LEU A 216 14.29 -6.28 11.32
CA LEU A 216 14.07 -7.53 10.57
C LEU A 216 15.31 -8.42 10.58
N ASN A 217 16.50 -7.85 10.36
CA ASN A 217 17.77 -8.58 10.45
C ASN A 217 18.01 -9.16 11.86
N LYS A 218 17.64 -8.42 12.92
CA LYS A 218 17.72 -8.91 14.30
C LYS A 218 16.68 -9.99 14.61
N LEU A 219 15.47 -9.87 14.05
CA LEU A 219 14.41 -10.86 14.19
C LEU A 219 14.81 -12.20 13.56
N THR A 220 15.47 -12.15 12.39
CA THR A 220 15.81 -13.27 11.50
C THR A 220 14.60 -13.90 10.81
N GLN A 221 14.86 -14.52 9.65
CA GLN A 221 13.82 -15.15 8.83
C GLN A 221 13.11 -16.32 9.54
N GLU A 222 13.80 -17.02 10.42
CA GLU A 222 13.27 -18.18 11.16
C GLU A 222 12.20 -17.80 12.19
N LYS A 223 12.26 -16.58 12.71
CA LYS A 223 11.31 -16.09 13.73
C LYS A 223 10.20 -15.23 13.12
N LEU A 224 10.13 -15.15 11.80
CA LEU A 224 9.12 -14.35 11.12
C LEU A 224 7.73 -14.98 11.31
N THR A 225 6.85 -14.16 11.87
CA THR A 225 5.42 -14.38 12.06
C THR A 225 4.68 -13.05 11.88
N ALA A 226 3.37 -13.08 11.69
CA ALA A 226 2.55 -11.87 11.62
C ALA A 226 2.71 -10.97 12.87
N GLU A 227 2.79 -11.57 14.06
CA GLU A 227 3.01 -10.84 15.32
C GLU A 227 4.41 -10.21 15.37
N SER A 228 5.45 -10.95 15.01
CA SER A 228 6.82 -10.41 15.00
C SER A 228 6.99 -9.29 13.98
N LEU A 229 6.31 -9.39 12.82
CA LEU A 229 6.28 -8.33 11.82
C LEU A 229 5.58 -7.10 12.40
N PHE A 230 4.41 -7.25 13.02
CA PHE A 230 3.71 -6.17 13.71
C PHE A 230 4.57 -5.48 14.79
N ASN A 231 5.37 -6.26 15.51
CA ASN A 231 6.32 -5.72 16.49
C ASN A 231 7.39 -4.86 15.82
N VAL A 232 7.94 -5.27 14.66
CA VAL A 232 8.84 -4.43 13.86
C VAL A 232 8.15 -3.11 13.47
N LEU A 233 6.88 -3.17 13.07
CA LEU A 233 6.10 -1.99 12.68
C LEU A 233 5.87 -1.02 13.82
N SER A 234 6.02 -1.48 15.06
CA SER A 234 5.74 -0.72 16.27
C SER A 234 6.97 -0.02 16.87
N ILE A 235 8.16 -0.24 16.30
CA ILE A 235 9.43 0.33 16.79
C ILE A 235 9.56 1.80 16.36
N HIS A 236 10.04 2.70 17.21
CA HIS A 236 10.41 4.05 16.78
C HIS A 236 11.76 4.04 16.00
N PRO A 237 11.91 4.76 14.87
CA PRO A 237 10.96 5.68 14.26
C PRO A 237 9.99 5.04 13.25
N VAL A 238 9.98 3.71 13.06
CA VAL A 238 9.05 2.96 12.18
C VAL A 238 7.58 3.17 12.54
N LEU A 239 7.25 3.37 13.81
CA LEU A 239 5.99 3.96 14.24
C LEU A 239 6.26 5.40 14.70
N LYS A 240 5.55 6.38 14.12
CA LYS A 240 5.70 7.80 14.47
C LYS A 240 4.36 8.36 14.93
N GLN A 241 4.12 8.34 16.24
CA GLN A 241 2.98 9.05 16.84
C GLN A 241 3.26 10.57 16.84
N PRO A 242 2.24 11.43 16.68
CA PRO A 242 0.80 11.13 16.53
C PRO A 242 0.36 10.87 15.08
N ASN A 243 1.29 10.86 14.12
CA ASN A 243 0.98 10.86 12.68
C ASN A 243 0.44 9.51 12.17
N SER A 244 0.73 8.41 12.87
CA SER A 244 0.23 7.08 12.50
C SER A 244 -1.29 6.98 12.65
N VAL A 245 -1.97 6.53 11.61
CA VAL A 245 -3.42 6.40 11.57
C VAL A 245 -3.83 4.97 11.90
N HIS A 246 -3.25 3.96 11.23
CA HIS A 246 -3.43 2.53 11.56
C HIS A 246 -2.16 1.69 11.30
N ASN A 247 -2.06 0.56 12.02
CA ASN A 247 -1.07 -0.49 11.85
C ASN A 247 -1.82 -1.80 11.55
N ASN A 248 -1.64 -2.37 10.37
CA ASN A 248 -2.35 -3.56 9.89
C ASN A 248 -1.35 -4.66 9.49
N HIS A 249 -1.78 -5.92 9.60
CA HIS A 249 -1.07 -7.06 9.04
C HIS A 249 -2.06 -8.01 8.37
N ALA A 250 -1.65 -8.60 7.26
CA ALA A 250 -2.33 -9.71 6.61
C ALA A 250 -1.45 -10.96 6.68
N SER A 251 -2.07 -12.10 6.97
CA SER A 251 -1.45 -13.42 6.86
C SER A 251 -2.40 -14.29 6.04
N GLU A 252 -1.91 -14.84 4.93
CA GLU A 252 -2.76 -15.54 3.96
C GLU A 252 -3.01 -17.02 4.30
N LYS A 253 -2.84 -17.42 5.57
CA LYS A 253 -3.25 -18.74 6.06
C LYS A 253 -4.13 -18.62 7.29
N SER A 254 -5.44 -18.79 7.07
CA SER A 254 -6.41 -19.27 8.08
C SER A 254 -7.07 -20.53 7.55
#